data_AF-A0A538A0W6-F1
#
_entry.id   AF-A0A538A0W6-F1
#
_cell.length_a   1.000
_cell.length_b   1.000
_cell.length_c   1.000
_cell.angle_alpha   90.00
_cell.angle_beta   90.00
_cell.angle_gamma   90.00
#
_symmetry.space_group_name_H-M   'P 1'
#
loop_
_entity.id
_entity.type
_entity.pdbx_description
1 polymer ?
#
loop_
_entity_poly.entity_id
_entity_poly.type
_entity_poly.pdbx_seq_one_letter_code
_entity_poly.pdbx_strand_id
1 'polypeptide(L)'
;MTFRGALVALVCICAGCGGAKAVKPQKVAGEPGYWVRVHGHRMYYECTGSGSPTIVLEAGLGGDHRNWVAVGPGLARVTRTCAYDRAGLGFSAAAGPSRTGREEVADLQTLLADAHIPPPYVLVGHSYGGLLVHEFASAHRRDVAGLVLVDSSHPRQAQRFLAALGPPRTGENPVRGQLRAFLRSEPPNNEHLDLKSSFAEAASAGRLDDLPLIVITAGRENDPRLGLNLKRLLDRTWLSLQSELARLSTNSIHVIANLSHHDVISFAGQPGLVVKAVRAVLEAARTHGRLPRCRTLFRGSAATCVSG
;
A
#
# COMPACT_ATOMS: atom_id res chain seq x y z
N MET A 1 -9.82 60.65 -55.72
CA MET A 1 -10.53 59.36 -55.88
C MET A 1 -10.07 58.42 -54.79
N THR A 2 -11.04 57.87 -54.08
CA THR A 2 -10.96 57.11 -52.83
C THR A 2 -10.49 55.67 -53.03
N PHE A 3 -9.56 55.19 -52.19
CA PHE A 3 -9.48 53.78 -51.82
C PHE A 3 -9.47 53.67 -50.29
N ARG A 4 -10.58 53.15 -49.74
CA ARG A 4 -10.74 52.74 -48.34
C ARG A 4 -10.12 51.35 -48.19
N GLY A 5 -9.08 51.22 -47.36
CA GLY A 5 -8.64 49.95 -46.81
C GLY A 5 -8.84 49.96 -45.30
N ALA A 6 -9.91 49.33 -44.81
CA ALA A 6 -10.15 49.14 -43.39
C ALA A 6 -9.39 47.89 -42.93
N LEU A 7 -8.34 48.09 -42.12
CA LEU A 7 -7.67 47.01 -41.39
C LEU A 7 -8.56 46.63 -40.20
N VAL A 8 -9.19 45.46 -40.25
CA VAL A 8 -9.86 44.86 -39.09
C VAL A 8 -8.78 44.26 -38.18
N ALA A 9 -8.49 44.93 -37.07
CA ALA A 9 -7.65 44.38 -36.02
C ALA A 9 -8.43 43.30 -35.26
N LEU A 10 -8.03 42.04 -35.43
CA LEU A 10 -8.54 40.91 -34.67
C LEU A 10 -8.02 41.02 -33.23
N VAL A 11 -8.88 41.44 -32.29
CA VAL A 11 -8.58 41.37 -30.86
C VAL A 11 -8.75 39.92 -30.42
N CYS A 12 -7.64 39.17 -30.35
CA CYS A 12 -7.60 37.88 -29.66
C CYS A 12 -7.79 38.11 -28.16
N ILE A 13 -9.02 37.94 -27.67
CA ILE A 13 -9.30 37.80 -26.26
C ILE A 13 -8.75 36.44 -25.84
N CYS A 14 -7.54 36.41 -25.30
CA CYS A 14 -7.04 35.27 -24.55
C CYS A 14 -7.92 35.14 -23.30
N ALA A 15 -8.93 34.27 -23.37
CA ALA A 15 -9.62 33.78 -22.19
C ALA A 15 -8.59 33.09 -21.29
N GLY A 16 -8.16 33.80 -20.24
CA GLY A 16 -7.28 33.24 -19.24
C GLY A 16 -7.97 32.06 -18.58
N CYS A 17 -7.45 30.85 -18.80
CA CYS A 17 -7.72 29.73 -17.92
C CYS A 17 -7.27 30.15 -16.53
N GLY A 18 -8.24 30.51 -15.67
CA GLY A 18 -8.02 30.77 -14.27
C GLY A 18 -7.43 29.51 -13.64
N GLY A 19 -6.12 29.50 -13.45
CA GLY A 19 -5.46 28.47 -12.66
C GLY A 19 -6.09 28.48 -11.27
N ALA A 20 -6.78 27.40 -10.92
CA ALA A 20 -7.25 27.20 -9.56
C ALA A 20 -6.04 27.37 -8.65
N LYS A 21 -6.09 28.35 -7.74
CA LYS A 21 -5.01 28.55 -6.76
C LYS A 21 -4.83 27.25 -6.00
N ALA A 22 -3.60 26.69 -6.03
CA ALA A 22 -3.25 25.51 -5.25
C ALA A 22 -3.67 25.74 -3.79
N VAL A 23 -4.57 24.88 -3.29
CA VAL A 23 -5.04 24.97 -1.92
C VAL A 23 -3.91 24.49 -1.02
N LYS A 24 -3.38 25.38 -0.18
CA LYS A 24 -2.29 25.03 0.73
C LYS A 24 -2.74 23.97 1.75
N PRO A 25 -1.87 23.02 2.14
CA PRO A 25 -2.13 22.14 3.27
C PRO A 25 -2.53 22.92 4.53
N GLN A 26 -3.53 22.44 5.26
CA GLN A 26 -4.08 23.11 6.43
C GLN A 26 -3.72 22.34 7.70
N LYS A 27 -3.05 22.99 8.66
CA LYS A 27 -2.66 22.36 9.92
C LYS A 27 -3.90 21.87 10.68
N VAL A 28 -3.87 20.63 11.16
CA VAL A 28 -4.93 20.09 12.02
C VAL A 28 -4.69 20.56 13.46
N ALA A 29 -5.71 21.15 14.08
CA ALA A 29 -5.59 21.64 15.46
C ALA A 29 -5.41 20.46 16.42
N GLY A 30 -4.40 20.55 17.30
CA GLY A 30 -4.08 19.52 18.29
C GLY A 30 -3.31 18.30 17.75
N GLU A 31 -3.15 18.17 16.44
CA GLU A 31 -2.55 16.99 15.81
C GLU A 31 -1.23 17.31 15.08
N PRO A 32 -0.33 16.32 14.89
CA PRO A 32 0.94 16.52 14.15
C PRO A 32 0.77 16.78 12.65
N GLY A 33 -0.33 16.33 12.03
CA GLY A 33 -0.53 16.37 10.60
C GLY A 33 -1.26 17.59 10.04
N TYR A 34 -1.66 17.44 8.78
CA TYR A 34 -2.30 18.45 7.93
C TYR A 34 -3.43 17.84 7.10
N TRP A 35 -4.38 18.67 6.70
CA TRP A 35 -5.38 18.40 5.68
C TRP A 35 -4.90 18.85 4.30
N VAL A 36 -5.20 18.05 3.30
CA VAL A 36 -5.29 18.51 1.89
C VAL A 36 -6.68 18.18 1.34
N ARG A 37 -7.08 18.92 0.29
CA ARG A 37 -8.34 18.65 -0.39
C ARG A 37 -8.06 17.74 -1.57
N VAL A 38 -8.62 16.54 -1.54
CA VAL A 38 -8.47 15.52 -2.57
C VAL A 38 -9.84 15.28 -3.18
N HIS A 39 -10.01 15.50 -4.49
CA HIS A 39 -11.27 15.27 -5.21
C HIS A 39 -12.57 15.78 -4.55
N GLY A 40 -12.49 16.84 -3.74
CA GLY A 40 -13.62 17.45 -3.04
C GLY A 40 -13.75 17.11 -1.55
N HIS A 41 -13.10 16.06 -1.06
CA HIS A 41 -13.03 15.70 0.36
C HIS A 41 -11.70 16.09 1.01
N ARG A 42 -11.62 16.06 2.34
CA ARG A 42 -10.40 16.36 3.10
C ARG A 42 -9.70 15.06 3.47
N MET A 43 -8.41 14.96 3.19
CA MET A 43 -7.57 13.83 3.61
C MET A 43 -6.42 14.26 4.51
N TYR A 44 -6.16 13.44 5.53
CA TYR A 44 -5.15 13.66 6.56
C TYR A 44 -3.84 13.09 6.09
N TYR A 45 -2.76 13.79 6.39
CA TYR A 45 -1.44 13.19 6.36
C TYR A 45 -0.55 13.81 7.43
N GLU A 46 0.43 13.03 7.86
CA GLU A 46 1.52 13.52 8.68
C GLU A 46 2.85 13.05 8.11
N CYS A 47 3.84 13.93 8.12
CA CYS A 47 5.20 13.62 7.70
C CYS A 47 6.17 13.98 8.82
N THR A 48 7.10 13.09 9.10
CA THR A 48 8.18 13.31 10.06
C THR A 48 9.53 13.04 9.39
N GLY A 49 10.58 13.69 9.89
CA GLY A 49 11.91 13.61 9.28
C GLY A 49 12.06 14.41 7.98
N SER A 50 13.25 14.31 7.38
CA SER A 50 13.64 15.05 6.19
C SER A 50 14.54 14.21 5.29
N GLY A 51 14.51 14.46 3.98
CA GLY A 51 15.34 13.75 3.00
C GLY A 51 14.51 13.18 1.87
N SER A 52 15.20 12.49 0.96
CA SER A 52 14.63 11.78 -0.19
C SER A 52 15.35 10.43 -0.39
N PRO A 53 14.74 9.40 -1.00
CA PRO A 53 13.31 9.26 -1.31
C PRO A 53 12.40 9.44 -0.09
N THR A 54 11.16 9.91 -0.30
CA THR A 54 10.16 9.94 0.78
C THR A 54 9.60 8.54 0.98
N ILE A 55 9.48 8.10 2.24
CA ILE A 55 8.77 6.87 2.56
C ILE A 55 7.28 7.19 2.73
N VAL A 56 6.40 6.46 2.05
CA VAL A 56 4.94 6.59 2.19
C VAL A 56 4.39 5.29 2.79
N LEU A 57 3.67 5.41 3.90
CA LEU A 57 3.15 4.30 4.69
C LEU A 57 1.64 4.14 4.45
N GLU A 58 1.24 2.96 3.99
CA GLU A 58 -0.12 2.61 3.59
C GLU A 58 -0.68 1.51 4.48
N ALA A 59 -1.67 1.86 5.31
CA ALA A 59 -2.26 0.96 6.29
C ALA A 59 -3.12 -0.17 5.67
N GLY A 60 -3.38 -1.22 6.45
CA GLY A 60 -4.34 -2.25 6.06
C GLY A 60 -5.79 -1.77 6.01
N LEU A 61 -6.71 -2.65 5.61
CA LEU A 61 -8.14 -2.37 5.58
C LEU A 61 -8.64 -1.96 6.99
N GLY A 62 -9.41 -0.88 7.05
CA GLY A 62 -9.93 -0.24 8.25
C GLY A 62 -8.88 0.49 9.10
N GLY A 63 -7.63 0.48 8.66
CA GLY A 63 -6.49 1.06 9.35
C GLY A 63 -6.13 2.46 8.88
N ASP A 64 -5.58 3.27 9.78
CA ASP A 64 -5.20 4.66 9.55
C ASP A 64 -3.72 4.91 9.85
N HIS A 65 -3.25 6.17 9.76
CA HIS A 65 -1.85 6.53 9.98
C HIS A 65 -1.27 5.99 11.30
N ARG A 66 -2.10 5.82 12.33
CA ARG A 66 -1.66 5.38 13.67
C ARG A 66 -1.25 3.91 13.71
N ASN A 67 -1.58 3.10 12.70
CA ASN A 67 -1.05 1.74 12.61
C ASN A 67 0.48 1.71 12.47
N TRP A 68 1.08 2.82 12.03
CA TRP A 68 2.51 2.92 11.77
C TRP A 68 3.33 3.45 12.95
N VAL A 69 2.74 3.72 14.12
CA VAL A 69 3.46 4.31 15.27
C VAL A 69 4.66 3.50 15.77
N ALA A 70 4.65 2.17 15.57
CA ALA A 70 5.76 1.30 15.97
C ALA A 70 6.91 1.27 14.94
N VAL A 71 6.66 1.72 13.70
CA VAL A 71 7.61 1.66 12.57
C VAL A 71 8.09 3.06 12.16
N GLY A 72 7.16 4.01 12.02
CA GLY A 72 7.37 5.37 11.52
C GLY A 72 8.53 6.13 12.18
N PRO A 73 8.60 6.22 13.53
CA PRO A 73 9.70 6.90 14.22
C PRO A 73 11.08 6.30 13.91
N GLY A 74 11.14 5.00 13.59
CA GLY A 74 12.37 4.33 13.16
C GLY A 74 12.89 4.82 11.80
N LEU A 75 11.95 5.12 10.91
CA LEU A 75 12.20 5.52 9.52
C LEU A 75 12.40 7.02 9.37
N ALA A 76 11.70 7.83 10.16
CA ALA A 76 11.84 9.29 10.19
C ALA A 76 13.26 9.76 10.54
N ARG A 77 14.05 8.91 11.20
CA ARG A 77 15.47 9.17 11.50
C ARG A 77 16.38 9.11 10.27
N VAL A 78 15.95 8.52 9.16
CA VAL A 78 16.80 8.29 7.97
C VAL A 78 16.33 9.00 6.70
N THR A 79 15.04 9.34 6.61
CA THR A 79 14.48 10.15 5.52
C THR A 79 13.08 10.66 5.92
N ARG A 80 12.50 11.54 5.11
CA ARG A 80 11.10 11.95 5.27
C ARG A 80 10.20 10.71 5.20
N THR A 81 9.36 10.52 6.21
CA THR A 81 8.40 9.41 6.31
C THR A 81 7.02 9.99 6.53
N CYS A 82 6.08 9.62 5.66
CA CYS A 82 4.71 10.11 5.68
C CYS A 82 3.74 8.94 5.86
N ALA A 83 2.73 9.14 6.69
CA ALA A 83 1.55 8.29 6.81
C ALA A 83 0.31 9.15 6.60
N TYR A 84 -0.78 8.53 6.16
CA TYR A 84 -1.99 9.27 5.79
C TYR A 84 -3.24 8.43 6.11
N ASP A 85 -4.39 9.11 6.14
CA ASP A 85 -5.67 8.44 6.36
C ASP A 85 -6.45 8.41 5.05
N ARG A 86 -6.83 7.21 4.60
CA ARG A 86 -7.78 7.03 3.50
C ARG A 86 -9.13 7.67 3.82
N ALA A 87 -9.95 7.89 2.79
CA ALA A 87 -11.24 8.53 2.97
C ALA A 87 -12.11 7.75 3.97
N GLY A 88 -12.76 8.47 4.90
CA GLY A 88 -13.61 7.87 5.93
C GLY A 88 -12.88 7.26 7.12
N LEU A 89 -11.54 7.30 7.15
CA LEU A 89 -10.72 6.79 8.25
C LEU A 89 -10.02 7.89 9.05
N GLY A 90 -9.67 7.55 10.29
CA GLY A 90 -8.90 8.42 11.17
C GLY A 90 -9.51 9.81 11.25
N PHE A 91 -8.76 10.80 10.78
CA PHE A 91 -9.25 12.17 10.75
C PHE A 91 -9.82 12.57 9.36
N SER A 92 -9.65 11.76 8.30
CA SER A 92 -10.11 12.05 6.93
C SER A 92 -11.64 12.06 6.83
N ALA A 93 -12.15 12.95 5.98
CA ALA A 93 -13.58 12.96 5.66
C ALA A 93 -13.94 11.74 4.81
N ALA A 94 -15.17 11.23 4.96
CA ALA A 94 -15.71 10.24 4.05
C ALA A 94 -15.80 10.79 2.62
N ALA A 95 -15.47 9.96 1.64
CA ALA A 95 -15.60 10.28 0.23
C ALA A 95 -16.81 9.54 -0.34
N GLY A 96 -17.93 10.24 -0.56
CA GLY A 96 -19.04 9.80 -1.39
C GLY A 96 -19.59 8.37 -1.16
N PRO A 97 -20.29 7.78 -2.16
CA PRO A 97 -20.68 6.36 -2.15
C PRO A 97 -19.49 5.43 -2.46
N SER A 98 -19.75 4.13 -2.58
CA SER A 98 -18.74 3.07 -2.64
C SER A 98 -17.59 3.33 -3.63
N ARG A 99 -16.36 3.00 -3.22
CA ARG A 99 -15.11 3.32 -3.93
C ARG A 99 -14.26 2.11 -4.27
N THR A 100 -13.47 2.18 -5.33
CA THR A 100 -12.55 1.11 -5.75
C THR A 100 -11.10 1.39 -5.35
N GLY A 101 -10.24 0.37 -5.43
CA GLY A 101 -8.82 0.46 -5.14
C GLY A 101 -8.11 1.47 -6.03
N ARG A 102 -8.50 1.54 -7.31
CA ARG A 102 -8.00 2.56 -8.24
C ARG A 102 -8.33 3.99 -7.80
N GLU A 103 -9.52 4.20 -7.25
CA GLU A 103 -9.91 5.53 -6.72
C GLU A 103 -9.12 5.89 -5.47
N GLU A 104 -8.83 4.93 -4.59
CA GLU A 104 -7.93 5.15 -3.44
C GLU A 104 -6.49 5.45 -3.89
N VAL A 105 -6.00 4.81 -4.95
CA VAL A 105 -4.68 5.10 -5.55
C VAL A 105 -4.65 6.51 -6.15
N ALA A 106 -5.71 6.94 -6.84
CA ALA A 106 -5.84 8.29 -7.38
C ALA A 106 -5.89 9.34 -6.26
N ASP A 107 -6.58 9.03 -5.16
CA ASP A 107 -6.60 9.86 -3.96
C ASP A 107 -5.20 10.04 -3.38
N LEU A 108 -4.44 8.96 -3.22
CA LEU A 108 -3.06 9.03 -2.74
C LEU A 108 -2.18 9.88 -3.67
N GLN A 109 -2.33 9.74 -4.99
CA GLN A 109 -1.59 10.54 -5.96
C GLN A 109 -1.89 12.05 -5.79
N THR A 110 -3.17 12.41 -5.72
CA THR A 110 -3.61 13.79 -5.51
C THR A 110 -3.16 14.32 -4.15
N LEU A 111 -3.24 13.50 -3.09
CA LEU A 111 -2.75 13.84 -1.77
C LEU A 111 -1.26 14.19 -1.80
N LEU A 112 -0.42 13.34 -2.39
CA LEU A 112 1.03 13.58 -2.46
C LEU A 112 1.37 14.84 -3.24
N ALA A 113 0.66 15.10 -4.34
CA ALA A 113 0.82 16.31 -5.15
C ALA A 113 0.43 17.58 -4.38
N ASP A 114 -0.77 17.62 -3.80
CA ASP A 114 -1.30 18.81 -3.10
C ASP A 114 -0.60 19.04 -1.75
N ALA A 115 -0.09 17.97 -1.12
CA ALA A 115 0.78 18.05 0.04
C ALA A 115 2.20 18.53 -0.29
N HIS A 116 2.53 18.70 -1.57
CA HIS A 116 3.87 19.05 -2.05
C HIS A 116 4.95 18.07 -1.56
N ILE A 117 4.64 16.77 -1.60
CA ILE A 117 5.56 15.68 -1.24
C ILE A 117 6.12 15.11 -2.54
N PRO A 118 7.33 15.52 -2.97
CA PRO A 118 7.83 15.15 -4.29
C PRO A 118 8.29 13.68 -4.37
N PRO A 119 8.17 13.04 -5.55
CA PRO A 119 8.80 11.76 -5.82
C PRO A 119 10.35 11.89 -5.86
N PRO A 120 11.10 10.78 -5.83
CA PRO A 120 10.62 9.39 -5.82
C PRO A 120 10.21 8.89 -4.43
N TYR A 121 9.33 7.88 -4.41
CA TYR A 121 8.77 7.29 -3.20
C TYR A 121 9.27 5.88 -2.92
N VAL A 122 9.54 5.57 -1.65
CA VAL A 122 9.58 4.18 -1.17
C VAL A 122 8.22 3.88 -0.55
N LEU A 123 7.45 3.00 -1.17
CA LEU A 123 6.09 2.68 -0.72
C LEU A 123 6.12 1.48 0.23
N VAL A 124 5.41 1.58 1.35
CA VAL A 124 5.32 0.51 2.35
C VAL A 124 3.87 0.23 2.63
N GLY A 125 3.39 -0.94 2.19
CA GLY A 125 1.99 -1.32 2.34
C GLY A 125 1.81 -2.53 3.24
N HIS A 126 0.90 -2.45 4.20
CA HIS A 126 0.50 -3.57 5.04
C HIS A 126 -0.84 -4.13 4.59
N SER A 127 -0.97 -5.46 4.50
CA SER A 127 -2.26 -6.11 4.20
C SER A 127 -2.89 -5.55 2.91
N TYR A 128 -4.15 -5.09 2.94
CA TYR A 128 -4.82 -4.40 1.82
C TYR A 128 -4.00 -3.21 1.28
N GLY A 129 -3.31 -2.49 2.14
CA GLY A 129 -2.41 -1.41 1.74
C GLY A 129 -1.28 -1.86 0.82
N GLY A 130 -0.81 -3.10 0.96
CA GLY A 130 0.16 -3.70 0.04
C GLY A 130 -0.37 -3.86 -1.38
N LEU A 131 -1.67 -4.13 -1.53
CA LEU A 131 -2.37 -4.18 -2.82
C LEU A 131 -2.36 -2.78 -3.48
N LEU A 132 -2.72 -1.75 -2.71
CA LEU A 132 -2.81 -0.37 -3.20
C LEU A 132 -1.45 0.18 -3.61
N VAL A 133 -0.40 -0.02 -2.82
CA VAL A 133 0.94 0.49 -3.20
C VAL A 133 1.54 -0.25 -4.39
N HIS A 134 1.17 -1.53 -4.61
CA HIS A 134 1.54 -2.24 -5.85
C HIS A 134 0.82 -1.65 -7.06
N GLU A 135 -0.48 -1.37 -6.94
CA GLU A 135 -1.23 -0.71 -8.02
C GLU A 135 -0.70 0.72 -8.29
N PHE A 136 -0.46 1.51 -7.25
CA PHE A 136 0.17 2.84 -7.37
C PHE A 136 1.51 2.74 -8.10
N ALA A 137 2.38 1.81 -7.68
CA ALA A 137 3.66 1.62 -8.35
C ALA A 137 3.44 1.27 -9.82
N SER A 138 2.57 0.31 -10.13
CA SER A 138 2.27 -0.08 -11.52
C SER A 138 1.80 1.11 -12.38
N ALA A 139 0.96 1.99 -11.85
CA ALA A 139 0.44 3.15 -12.58
C ALA A 139 1.45 4.31 -12.67
N HIS A 140 2.29 4.49 -11.65
CA HIS A 140 3.20 5.63 -11.48
C HIS A 140 4.66 5.19 -11.36
N ARG A 141 5.10 4.26 -12.22
CA ARG A 141 6.42 3.61 -12.10
C ARG A 141 7.62 4.56 -12.02
N ARG A 142 7.53 5.75 -12.64
CA ARG A 142 8.59 6.78 -12.61
C ARG A 142 8.71 7.49 -11.26
N ASP A 143 7.63 7.49 -10.48
CA ASP A 143 7.56 8.17 -9.20
C ASP A 143 7.96 7.25 -8.03
N VAL A 144 8.24 5.97 -8.29
CA VAL A 144 8.51 4.96 -7.26
C VAL A 144 9.95 4.45 -7.32
N ALA A 145 10.64 4.52 -6.19
CA ALA A 145 12.01 4.07 -5.99
C ALA A 145 12.12 2.64 -5.44
N GLY A 146 11.07 2.10 -4.82
CA GLY A 146 11.08 0.75 -4.24
C GLY A 146 9.87 0.48 -3.36
N LEU A 147 9.69 -0.78 -2.98
CA LEU A 147 8.52 -1.23 -2.22
C LEU A 147 8.87 -2.16 -1.06
N VAL A 148 8.11 -2.07 0.02
CA VAL A 148 8.03 -3.11 1.05
C VAL A 148 6.57 -3.53 1.23
N LEU A 149 6.30 -4.82 1.02
CA LEU A 149 4.98 -5.42 1.16
C LEU A 149 4.95 -6.26 2.44
N VAL A 150 4.15 -5.84 3.42
CA VAL A 150 4.10 -6.45 4.75
C VAL A 150 2.80 -7.23 4.90
N ASP A 151 2.93 -8.55 4.90
CA ASP A 151 1.84 -9.53 4.93
C ASP A 151 0.69 -9.12 4.02
N SER A 152 1.07 -8.75 2.79
CA SER A 152 0.23 -8.00 1.86
C SER A 152 -0.92 -8.86 1.34
N SER A 153 -2.06 -8.23 1.09
CA SER A 153 -3.08 -8.84 0.25
C SER A 153 -2.52 -9.15 -1.14
N HIS A 154 -3.02 -10.21 -1.76
CA HIS A 154 -2.69 -10.59 -3.13
C HIS A 154 -3.94 -10.50 -4.01
N PRO A 155 -3.87 -9.96 -5.24
CA PRO A 155 -5.05 -9.74 -6.10
C PRO A 155 -5.92 -11.00 -6.30
N ARG A 156 -5.30 -12.17 -6.34
CA ARG A 156 -5.97 -13.47 -6.51
C ARG A 156 -6.23 -14.26 -5.22
N GLN A 157 -6.12 -13.65 -4.04
CA GLN A 157 -6.15 -14.40 -2.78
C GLN A 157 -7.47 -15.15 -2.55
N ALA A 158 -8.61 -14.50 -2.76
CA ALA A 158 -9.91 -15.13 -2.58
C ALA A 158 -10.09 -16.32 -3.51
N GLN A 159 -9.73 -16.16 -4.79
CA GLN A 159 -9.74 -17.24 -5.78
C GLN A 159 -8.86 -18.42 -5.35
N ARG A 160 -7.63 -18.15 -4.88
CA ARG A 160 -6.66 -19.20 -4.51
C ARG A 160 -7.05 -19.92 -3.22
N PHE A 161 -7.57 -19.21 -2.23
CA PHE A 161 -8.13 -19.84 -1.04
C PHE A 161 -9.37 -20.67 -1.36
N LEU A 162 -10.31 -20.16 -2.16
CA LEU A 162 -11.49 -20.95 -2.58
C LEU A 162 -11.10 -22.21 -3.34
N ALA A 163 -10.12 -22.13 -4.25
CA ALA A 163 -9.59 -23.29 -4.96
C ALA A 163 -8.97 -24.32 -4.00
N ALA A 164 -8.18 -23.88 -3.02
CA ALA A 164 -7.61 -24.75 -1.99
C ALA A 164 -8.70 -25.42 -1.13
N LEU A 165 -9.76 -24.66 -0.78
CA LEU A 165 -10.88 -25.17 0.00
C LEU A 165 -11.77 -26.15 -0.77
N GLY A 166 -11.79 -26.10 -2.11
CA GLY A 166 -12.60 -27.00 -2.93
C GLY A 166 -14.11 -26.90 -2.65
N PRO A 167 -14.95 -27.71 -3.31
CA PRO A 167 -16.39 -27.72 -3.07
C PRO A 167 -16.74 -28.23 -1.65
N PRO A 168 -17.94 -27.90 -1.12
CA PRO A 168 -18.46 -28.51 0.09
C PRO A 168 -18.46 -30.05 0.01
N ARG A 169 -18.25 -30.70 1.15
CA ARG A 169 -18.23 -32.18 1.27
C ARG A 169 -19.08 -32.63 2.45
N THR A 170 -19.74 -33.78 2.31
CA THR A 170 -20.48 -34.41 3.40
C THR A 170 -19.55 -34.68 4.60
N GLY A 171 -19.96 -34.26 5.80
CA GLY A 171 -19.18 -34.44 7.03
C GLY A 171 -17.94 -33.54 7.16
N GLU A 172 -17.84 -32.47 6.37
CA GLU A 172 -16.71 -31.56 6.49
C GLU A 172 -16.71 -30.74 7.79
N ASN A 173 -15.53 -30.25 8.18
CA ASN A 173 -15.40 -29.29 9.28
C ASN A 173 -16.23 -28.02 8.98
N PRO A 174 -17.18 -27.62 9.85
CA PRO A 174 -18.02 -26.43 9.64
C PRO A 174 -17.23 -25.15 9.39
N VAL A 175 -16.06 -24.99 10.01
CA VAL A 175 -15.18 -23.84 9.82
C VAL A 175 -14.71 -23.72 8.37
N ARG A 176 -14.51 -24.85 7.67
CA ARG A 176 -14.16 -24.87 6.24
C ARG A 176 -15.31 -24.28 5.39
N GLY A 177 -16.55 -24.65 5.72
CA GLY A 177 -17.75 -24.13 5.07
C GLY A 177 -17.94 -22.63 5.32
N GLN A 178 -17.80 -22.21 6.58
CA GLN A 178 -17.87 -20.80 6.98
C GLN A 178 -16.81 -19.95 6.28
N LEU A 179 -15.56 -20.43 6.21
CA LEU A 179 -14.49 -19.73 5.51
C LEU A 179 -14.79 -19.58 4.01
N ARG A 180 -15.34 -20.60 3.36
CA ARG A 180 -15.79 -20.47 1.95
C ARG A 180 -16.90 -19.45 1.79
N ALA A 181 -17.87 -19.42 2.69
CA ALA A 181 -18.95 -18.44 2.65
C ALA A 181 -18.38 -17.02 2.81
N PHE A 182 -17.49 -16.82 3.79
CA PHE A 182 -16.80 -15.56 4.02
C PHE A 182 -16.01 -15.08 2.79
N LEU A 183 -15.21 -15.97 2.18
CA LEU A 183 -14.40 -15.63 0.98
C LEU A 183 -15.24 -15.35 -0.27
N ARG A 184 -16.52 -15.76 -0.30
CA ARG A 184 -17.47 -15.43 -1.37
C ARG A 184 -18.30 -14.20 -1.05
N SER A 185 -18.32 -13.77 0.20
CA SER A 185 -19.05 -12.61 0.65
C SER A 185 -18.21 -11.35 0.54
N GLU A 186 -18.88 -10.23 0.33
CA GLU A 186 -18.31 -8.90 0.46
C GLU A 186 -19.02 -8.20 1.61
N PRO A 187 -18.60 -8.45 2.87
CA PRO A 187 -19.21 -7.79 4.00
C PRO A 187 -18.95 -6.28 3.91
N PRO A 188 -19.89 -5.44 4.38
CA PRO A 188 -19.68 -4.02 4.44
C PRO A 188 -18.43 -3.71 5.27
N ASN A 189 -17.64 -2.76 4.81
CA ASN A 189 -16.46 -2.26 5.50
C ASN A 189 -16.65 -0.77 5.83
N ASN A 190 -15.94 -0.30 6.85
CA ASN A 190 -16.01 1.07 7.35
C ASN A 190 -15.54 2.13 6.33
N GLU A 191 -14.83 1.70 5.30
CA GLU A 191 -14.32 2.55 4.22
C GLU A 191 -15.29 2.59 3.01
N HIS A 192 -16.37 1.84 3.04
CA HIS A 192 -17.32 1.68 1.92
C HIS A 192 -16.67 1.20 0.61
N LEU A 193 -15.57 0.45 0.68
CA LEU A 193 -14.85 -0.03 -0.49
C LEU A 193 -15.57 -1.19 -1.20
N ASP A 194 -15.63 -1.14 -2.53
CA ASP A 194 -15.90 -2.29 -3.39
C ASP A 194 -14.62 -3.13 -3.51
N LEU A 195 -14.41 -3.99 -2.52
CA LEU A 195 -13.23 -4.84 -2.47
C LEU A 195 -13.13 -5.78 -3.67
N LYS A 196 -14.26 -6.23 -4.25
CA LYS A 196 -14.21 -7.10 -5.43
C LYS A 196 -13.55 -6.41 -6.60
N SER A 197 -14.00 -5.19 -6.87
CA SER A 197 -13.49 -4.36 -7.94
C SER A 197 -12.03 -4.00 -7.65
N SER A 198 -11.69 -3.61 -6.42
CA SER A 198 -10.30 -3.32 -6.03
C SER A 198 -9.35 -4.49 -6.29
N PHE A 199 -9.72 -5.71 -5.89
CA PHE A 199 -8.89 -6.89 -6.11
C PHE A 199 -8.79 -7.25 -7.60
N ALA A 200 -9.84 -7.03 -8.38
CA ALA A 200 -9.84 -7.25 -9.83
C ALA A 200 -8.99 -6.20 -10.58
N GLU A 201 -9.05 -4.94 -10.17
CA GLU A 201 -8.20 -3.84 -10.68
C GLU A 201 -6.72 -4.14 -10.43
N ALA A 202 -6.37 -4.46 -9.18
CA ALA A 202 -5.01 -4.81 -8.80
C ALA A 202 -4.49 -6.08 -9.49
N ALA A 203 -5.36 -6.98 -9.95
CA ALA A 203 -4.95 -8.14 -10.74
C ALA A 203 -4.40 -7.77 -12.12
N SER A 204 -4.66 -6.54 -12.57
CA SER A 204 -4.13 -5.95 -13.81
C SER A 204 -2.84 -5.16 -13.56
N ALA A 205 -2.40 -5.00 -12.31
CA ALA A 205 -1.14 -4.33 -11.98
C ALA A 205 0.05 -5.12 -12.55
N GLY A 206 0.97 -4.38 -13.17
CA GLY A 206 2.13 -4.93 -13.87
C GLY A 206 3.24 -5.40 -12.93
N ARG A 207 4.33 -5.85 -13.56
CA ARG A 207 5.60 -6.14 -12.88
C ARG A 207 6.20 -4.87 -12.28
N LEU A 208 7.18 -5.04 -11.40
CA LEU A 208 7.98 -3.98 -10.77
C LEU A 208 9.41 -3.92 -11.33
N ASP A 209 9.68 -4.64 -12.42
CA ASP A 209 10.96 -4.74 -13.12
C ASP A 209 12.16 -5.01 -12.18
N ASP A 210 13.01 -4.02 -11.94
CA ASP A 210 14.20 -4.11 -11.07
C ASP A 210 14.11 -3.24 -9.82
N LEU A 211 12.94 -2.65 -9.54
CA LEU A 211 12.71 -1.89 -8.31
C LEU A 211 13.03 -2.77 -7.08
N PRO A 212 13.82 -2.28 -6.11
CA PRO A 212 14.04 -2.99 -4.87
C PRO A 212 12.71 -3.32 -4.19
N LEU A 213 12.46 -4.61 -3.96
CA LEU A 213 11.23 -5.12 -3.35
C LEU A 213 11.55 -6.04 -2.18
N ILE A 214 10.97 -5.79 -1.01
CA ILE A 214 11.00 -6.76 0.09
C ILE A 214 9.58 -7.16 0.47
N VAL A 215 9.30 -8.46 0.44
CA VAL A 215 8.06 -9.06 0.93
C VAL A 215 8.34 -9.66 2.30
N ILE A 216 7.56 -9.24 3.30
CA ILE A 216 7.60 -9.78 4.66
C ILE A 216 6.29 -10.54 4.89
N THR A 217 6.35 -11.83 5.22
CA THR A 217 5.16 -12.65 5.50
C THR A 217 5.08 -12.96 6.99
N ALA A 218 3.90 -12.91 7.59
CA ALA A 218 3.70 -13.33 8.96
C ALA A 218 4.08 -14.82 9.14
N GLY A 219 4.76 -15.16 10.23
CA GLY A 219 5.27 -16.51 10.49
C GLY A 219 4.57 -17.24 11.63
N ARG A 220 3.93 -16.50 12.56
CA ARG A 220 3.05 -17.08 13.56
C ARG A 220 1.65 -17.08 13.02
N GLU A 221 1.06 -18.25 12.98
CA GLU A 221 -0.37 -18.38 12.82
C GLU A 221 -0.75 -19.51 13.77
N ASN A 222 -1.58 -19.20 14.76
CA ASN A 222 -2.16 -20.18 15.69
C ASN A 222 -3.64 -19.81 15.79
N ASP A 223 -4.46 -20.28 14.84
CA ASP A 223 -5.90 -20.35 15.06
C ASP A 223 -6.25 -21.79 15.44
N PRO A 224 -6.44 -22.09 16.74
CA PRO A 224 -6.75 -23.44 17.19
C PRO A 224 -8.09 -23.96 16.62
N ARG A 225 -8.95 -23.07 16.08
CA ARG A 225 -10.26 -23.42 15.51
C ARG A 225 -10.16 -24.04 14.11
N LEU A 226 -9.08 -23.76 13.36
CA LEU A 226 -8.97 -24.19 11.96
C LEU A 226 -8.68 -25.70 11.80
N GLY A 227 -8.21 -26.39 12.84
CA GLY A 227 -7.71 -27.76 12.73
C GLY A 227 -6.42 -27.83 11.89
N LEU A 228 -5.49 -28.72 12.28
CA LEU A 228 -4.11 -28.69 11.77
C LEU A 228 -4.00 -28.82 10.24
N ASN A 229 -4.84 -29.66 9.62
CA ASN A 229 -4.78 -29.92 8.18
C ASN A 229 -5.30 -28.74 7.34
N LEU A 230 -6.44 -28.15 7.71
CA LEU A 230 -6.99 -27.00 7.01
C LEU A 230 -6.08 -25.78 7.22
N LYS A 231 -5.52 -25.61 8.41
CA LYS A 231 -4.55 -24.56 8.66
C LYS A 231 -3.32 -24.68 7.74
N ARG A 232 -2.62 -25.82 7.75
CA ARG A 232 -1.44 -26.04 6.88
C ARG A 232 -1.74 -25.78 5.39
N LEU A 233 -2.97 -26.05 4.95
CA LEU A 233 -3.41 -25.76 3.59
C LEU A 233 -3.49 -24.24 3.34
N LEU A 234 -4.08 -23.47 4.26
CA LEU A 234 -4.18 -22.02 4.16
C LEU A 234 -2.80 -21.36 4.25
N ASP A 235 -1.97 -21.75 5.22
CA ASP A 235 -0.60 -21.22 5.38
C ASP A 235 0.23 -21.41 4.09
N ARG A 236 0.16 -22.60 3.48
CA ARG A 236 0.86 -22.88 2.21
C ARG A 236 0.32 -22.05 1.05
N THR A 237 -1.00 -21.83 1.02
CA THR A 237 -1.64 -21.01 0.00
C THR A 237 -1.19 -19.55 0.16
N TRP A 238 -1.20 -19.03 1.38
CA TRP A 238 -0.72 -17.69 1.70
C TRP A 238 0.75 -17.51 1.33
N LEU A 239 1.63 -18.40 1.79
CA LEU A 239 3.06 -18.33 1.48
C LEU A 239 3.32 -18.35 -0.03
N SER A 240 2.60 -19.18 -0.80
CA SER A 240 2.68 -19.20 -2.26
C SER A 240 2.31 -17.85 -2.87
N LEU A 241 1.24 -17.21 -2.39
CA LEU A 241 0.82 -15.88 -2.85
C LEU A 241 1.87 -14.81 -2.53
N GLN A 242 2.48 -14.86 -1.35
CA GLN A 242 3.54 -13.94 -0.96
C GLN A 242 4.80 -14.13 -1.82
N SER A 243 5.16 -15.38 -2.16
CA SER A 243 6.25 -15.63 -3.11
C SER A 243 5.92 -15.17 -4.53
N GLU A 244 4.64 -15.17 -4.94
CA GLU A 244 4.20 -14.54 -6.20
C GLU A 244 4.43 -13.03 -6.18
N LEU A 245 4.11 -12.34 -5.08
CA LEU A 245 4.41 -10.92 -4.92
C LEU A 245 5.92 -10.65 -5.01
N ALA A 246 6.76 -11.48 -4.39
CA ALA A 246 8.21 -11.29 -4.45
C ALA A 246 8.74 -11.35 -5.90
N ARG A 247 8.12 -12.15 -6.77
CA ARG A 247 8.50 -12.29 -8.20
C ARG A 247 8.05 -11.12 -9.09
N LEU A 248 7.34 -10.14 -8.54
CA LEU A 248 7.01 -8.90 -9.25
C LEU A 248 8.27 -8.14 -9.64
N SER A 249 9.35 -8.24 -8.86
CA SER A 249 10.65 -7.64 -9.15
C SER A 249 11.74 -8.70 -9.34
N THR A 250 12.76 -8.37 -10.12
CA THR A 250 14.01 -9.14 -10.24
C THR A 250 15.02 -8.79 -9.13
N ASN A 251 14.75 -7.75 -8.35
CA ASN A 251 15.56 -7.27 -7.24
C ASN A 251 14.78 -7.42 -5.93
N SER A 252 14.49 -8.66 -5.56
CA SER A 252 13.54 -8.96 -4.48
C SER A 252 14.12 -9.79 -3.33
N ILE A 253 13.61 -9.59 -2.13
CA ILE A 253 13.76 -10.52 -1.00
C ILE A 253 12.38 -10.94 -0.50
N HIS A 254 12.21 -12.22 -0.19
CA HIS A 254 11.07 -12.74 0.57
C HIS A 254 11.54 -13.27 1.93
N VAL A 255 10.96 -12.76 3.01
CA VAL A 255 11.31 -13.11 4.39
C VAL A 255 10.05 -13.38 5.22
N ILE A 256 10.13 -14.34 6.14
CA ILE A 256 9.07 -14.68 7.10
C ILE A 256 9.40 -14.05 8.45
N ALA A 257 8.46 -13.32 9.05
CA ALA A 257 8.50 -12.80 10.40
C ALA A 257 8.07 -13.88 11.40
N ASN A 258 9.03 -14.68 11.89
CA ASN A 258 8.77 -15.92 12.65
C ASN A 258 7.95 -15.74 13.92
N LEU A 259 7.87 -14.52 14.46
CA LEU A 259 7.26 -14.20 15.76
C LEU A 259 6.01 -13.33 15.64
N SER A 260 5.52 -13.04 14.43
CA SER A 260 4.35 -12.18 14.22
C SER A 260 3.19 -12.91 13.57
N HIS A 261 1.98 -12.55 13.99
CA HIS A 261 0.77 -12.78 13.22
C HIS A 261 0.67 -11.73 12.11
N HIS A 262 -0.53 -11.52 11.56
CA HIS A 262 -0.81 -10.52 10.54
C HIS A 262 -0.39 -9.10 10.96
N ASP A 263 -0.25 -8.84 12.26
CA ASP A 263 0.08 -7.55 12.87
C ASP A 263 1.60 -7.26 12.91
N VAL A 264 2.36 -7.68 11.90
CA VAL A 264 3.84 -7.56 11.83
C VAL A 264 4.34 -6.13 12.12
N ILE A 265 3.57 -5.11 11.71
CA ILE A 265 3.89 -3.69 11.88
C ILE A 265 3.66 -3.15 13.30
N SER A 266 2.97 -3.90 14.18
CA SER A 266 2.55 -3.46 15.52
C SER A 266 3.67 -3.61 16.55
N PHE A 267 3.51 -3.03 17.75
CA PHE A 267 4.43 -3.28 18.87
C PHE A 267 4.45 -4.75 19.34
N ALA A 268 3.36 -5.48 19.14
CA ALA A 268 3.26 -6.91 19.46
C ALA A 268 3.84 -7.81 18.36
N GLY A 269 4.05 -7.25 17.16
CA GLY A 269 4.63 -7.92 15.99
C GLY A 269 6.16 -7.85 15.94
N GLN A 270 6.70 -7.53 14.77
CA GLN A 270 8.13 -7.41 14.50
C GLN A 270 8.43 -6.11 13.74
N PRO A 271 8.13 -4.93 14.32
CA PRO A 271 8.25 -3.66 13.61
C PRO A 271 9.70 -3.33 13.26
N GLY A 272 10.66 -3.80 14.07
CA GLY A 272 12.09 -3.71 13.76
C GLY A 272 12.50 -4.47 12.50
N LEU A 273 11.80 -5.55 12.13
CA LEU A 273 12.02 -6.27 10.87
C LEU A 273 11.56 -5.42 9.68
N VAL A 274 10.40 -4.76 9.82
CA VAL A 274 9.86 -3.82 8.83
C VAL A 274 10.80 -2.63 8.63
N VAL A 275 11.23 -1.99 9.72
CA VAL A 275 12.20 -0.88 9.67
C VAL A 275 13.48 -1.30 8.94
N LYS A 276 14.01 -2.49 9.24
CA LYS A 276 15.22 -3.01 8.58
C LYS A 276 15.01 -3.25 7.08
N ALA A 277 13.87 -3.81 6.69
CA ALA A 277 13.54 -4.02 5.28
C ALA A 277 13.43 -2.69 4.51
N VAL A 278 12.67 -1.72 5.05
CA VAL A 278 12.49 -0.41 4.42
C VAL A 278 13.81 0.32 4.27
N ARG A 279 14.70 0.26 5.28
CA ARG A 279 16.04 0.86 5.18
C ARG A 279 16.90 0.22 4.08
N ALA A 280 16.79 -1.09 3.86
CA ALA A 280 17.52 -1.77 2.78
C ALA A 280 16.98 -1.37 1.39
N VAL A 281 15.66 -1.28 1.24
CA VAL A 281 15.03 -0.77 0.02
C VAL A 281 15.43 0.68 -0.25
N LEU A 282 15.40 1.53 0.78
CA LEU A 282 15.83 2.93 0.68
C LEU A 282 17.29 3.06 0.25
N GLU A 283 18.18 2.24 0.81
CA GLU A 283 19.60 2.25 0.45
C GLU A 283 19.82 1.78 -0.99
N ALA A 284 19.17 0.69 -1.39
CA ALA A 284 19.22 0.21 -2.77
C ALA A 284 18.69 1.25 -3.76
N ALA A 285 17.61 1.97 -3.41
CA ALA A 285 17.07 3.05 -4.22
C ALA A 285 18.06 4.22 -4.36
N ARG A 286 18.71 4.65 -3.27
CA ARG A 286 19.69 5.76 -3.28
C ARG A 286 20.96 5.44 -4.04
N THR A 287 21.37 4.18 -4.02
CA THR A 287 22.61 3.73 -4.68
C THR A 287 22.37 3.19 -6.09
N HIS A 288 21.11 3.15 -6.54
CA HIS A 288 20.68 2.42 -7.74
C HIS A 288 21.23 0.97 -7.77
N GLY A 289 21.30 0.36 -6.58
CA GLY A 289 21.94 -0.92 -6.32
C GLY A 289 20.96 -2.08 -6.15
N ARG A 290 21.53 -3.29 -6.03
CA ARG A 290 20.78 -4.49 -5.67
C ARG A 290 20.57 -4.57 -4.17
N LEU A 291 19.45 -5.16 -3.76
CA LEU A 291 19.26 -5.58 -2.37
C LEU A 291 20.36 -6.57 -1.96
N PRO A 292 20.84 -6.52 -0.71
CA PRO A 292 21.78 -7.49 -0.19
C PRO A 292 21.17 -8.90 -0.15
N ARG A 293 22.01 -9.93 0.03
CA ARG A 293 21.50 -11.29 0.27
C ARG A 293 20.62 -11.31 1.52
N CYS A 294 19.45 -11.96 1.45
CA CYS A 294 18.48 -12.03 2.54
C CYS A 294 19.12 -12.46 3.88
N ARG A 295 19.94 -13.51 3.87
CA ARG A 295 20.61 -14.03 5.08
C ARG A 295 21.60 -13.03 5.70
N THR A 296 22.18 -12.15 4.89
CA THR A 296 23.05 -11.07 5.37
C THR A 296 22.21 -9.96 5.98
N LEU A 297 21.16 -9.51 5.28
CA LEU A 297 20.28 -8.44 5.75
C LEU A 297 19.63 -8.79 7.08
N PHE A 298 19.00 -9.96 7.17
CA PHE A 298 18.21 -10.37 8.33
C PHE A 298 18.99 -11.19 9.35
N ARG A 299 20.33 -11.20 9.29
CA ARG A 299 21.17 -11.83 10.31
C ARG A 299 20.78 -11.34 11.71
N GLY A 300 20.69 -12.28 12.66
CA GLY A 300 20.33 -12.01 14.06
C GLY A 300 18.89 -11.56 14.28
N SER A 301 18.04 -11.56 13.24
CA SER A 301 16.60 -11.28 13.38
C SER A 301 15.85 -12.60 13.52
N ALA A 302 14.75 -12.62 14.28
CA ALA A 302 13.85 -13.77 14.34
C ALA A 302 13.03 -13.87 13.03
N ALA A 303 13.70 -14.22 11.94
CA ALA A 303 13.14 -14.21 10.60
C ALA A 303 13.75 -15.32 9.73
N THR A 304 12.95 -15.85 8.81
CA THR A 304 13.39 -16.93 7.90
C THR A 304 13.38 -16.44 6.46
N CYS A 305 14.51 -16.51 5.78
CA CYS A 305 14.59 -16.21 4.35
C CYS A 305 13.93 -17.32 3.53
N VAL A 306 12.99 -16.95 2.67
CA VAL A 306 12.40 -17.88 1.70
C VAL A 306 13.36 -17.98 0.51
N SER A 307 13.77 -19.20 0.18
CA SER A 307 14.56 -19.44 -1.03
C SER A 307 13.68 -19.18 -2.25
N GLY A 308 14.16 -18.33 -3.16
CA GLY A 308 13.56 -18.13 -4.48
C GLY A 308 13.87 -19.28 -5.42
#